data_AF-A0A265Q3Z3-F1
#
_entry.id   AF-A0A265Q3Z3-F1
#
_cell.length_a   1.000
_cell.length_b   1.000
_cell.length_c   1.000
_cell.angle_alpha   90.00
_cell.angle_beta   90.00
_cell.angle_gamma   90.00
#
_symmetry.space_group_name_H-M   'P 1'
#
loop_
_entity.id
_entity.type
_entity.pdbx_description
1 polymer ?
#
loop_
_entity_poly.entity_id
_entity_poly.type
_entity_poly.pdbx_seq_one_letter_code
_entity_poly.pdbx_strand_id
1 'polypeptide(L)'
;MRQKNKFTTFLLSFIPGLSHFYLGYADRGFIYLLIFGMLCVGTIGLSVLTYREEFLILLVGVPIIWLVALIDAFSTINAMRYGDSSEIKNIWNSQETKISNKKIITLALSIIPGAGHMYLGYQKKGLVLMGGFFFAIFFMGWLQLSFLLFLLPLIWFYSFFDAFHTLNGSDVEDMDISKLLPTIKPEYIGIGLVGIGVLIALQKVFYPILSQVLSKIFNYHNLYQVRNYIQTSIVALIFIIGGIKILHKNKNIVDDDMEEDEEYEE
;
A
#
# COMPACT_ATOMS: atom_id res chain seq x y z
N MET A 1 -32.06 -23.22 -18.27
CA MET A 1 -31.58 -22.21 -17.29
C MET A 1 -32.64 -21.11 -17.20
N ARG A 2 -33.06 -20.68 -16.00
CA ARG A 2 -34.04 -19.58 -15.84
C ARG A 2 -33.47 -18.30 -16.46
N GLN A 3 -34.21 -17.69 -17.39
CA GLN A 3 -33.81 -16.41 -17.97
C GLN A 3 -33.71 -15.35 -16.86
N LYS A 4 -32.59 -14.63 -16.84
CA LYS A 4 -32.33 -13.54 -15.89
C LYS A 4 -33.25 -12.36 -16.22
N ASN A 5 -33.74 -11.66 -15.19
CA ASN A 5 -34.70 -10.58 -15.37
C ASN A 5 -34.00 -9.20 -15.50
N LYS A 6 -34.45 -8.38 -16.46
CA LYS A 6 -34.01 -6.99 -16.63
C LYS A 6 -34.32 -6.13 -15.40
N PHE A 7 -35.48 -6.35 -14.77
CA PHE A 7 -35.86 -5.60 -13.56
C PHE A 7 -34.90 -5.89 -12.40
N THR A 8 -34.58 -7.16 -12.15
CA THR A 8 -33.59 -7.54 -11.12
C THR A 8 -32.20 -7.00 -11.44
N THR A 9 -31.81 -7.01 -12.72
CA THR A 9 -30.52 -6.45 -13.17
C THR A 9 -30.46 -4.95 -12.92
N PHE A 10 -31.53 -4.22 -13.21
CA PHE A 10 -31.64 -2.79 -12.91
C PHE A 10 -31.56 -2.52 -11.40
N LEU A 11 -32.33 -3.25 -10.60
CA LEU A 11 -32.35 -3.09 -9.14
C LEU A 11 -30.99 -3.34 -8.50
N LEU A 12 -30.26 -4.38 -8.93
CA LEU A 12 -28.92 -4.66 -8.43
C LEU A 12 -27.88 -3.63 -8.93
N SER A 13 -28.11 -2.98 -10.08
CA SER A 13 -27.16 -2.01 -10.63
C SER A 13 -27.09 -0.70 -9.84
N PHE A 14 -27.94 -0.50 -8.82
CA PHE A 14 -27.79 0.62 -7.88
C PHE A 14 -26.42 0.65 -7.20
N ILE A 15 -25.82 -0.53 -6.96
CA ILE A 15 -24.44 -0.64 -6.52
C ILE A 15 -23.61 -1.07 -7.74
N PRO A 16 -22.65 -0.26 -8.21
CA PRO A 16 -21.83 -0.59 -9.38
C PRO A 16 -21.20 -1.99 -9.23
N GLY A 17 -21.43 -2.84 -10.22
CA GLY A 17 -20.90 -4.21 -10.28
C GLY A 17 -21.75 -5.31 -9.65
N LEU A 18 -22.73 -4.99 -8.79
CA LEU A 18 -23.54 -6.01 -8.11
C LEU A 18 -24.42 -6.82 -9.09
N SER A 19 -24.91 -6.16 -10.13
CA SER A 19 -25.71 -6.80 -11.18
C SER A 19 -24.93 -7.82 -12.00
N HIS A 20 -23.63 -7.61 -12.23
CA HIS A 20 -22.78 -8.56 -12.96
C HIS A 20 -22.60 -9.88 -12.23
N PHE A 21 -22.57 -9.89 -10.89
CA PHE A 21 -22.58 -11.14 -10.11
C PHE A 21 -23.87 -11.92 -10.35
N TYR A 22 -25.02 -11.25 -10.40
CA TYR A 22 -26.29 -11.89 -10.74
C TYR A 22 -26.32 -12.44 -12.17
N LEU A 23 -25.67 -11.76 -13.11
CA LEU A 23 -25.54 -12.19 -14.51
C LEU A 23 -24.51 -13.32 -14.69
N GLY A 24 -23.70 -13.62 -13.68
CA GLY A 24 -22.67 -14.67 -13.72
C GLY A 24 -21.29 -14.20 -14.19
N TYR A 25 -21.08 -12.89 -14.32
CA TYR A 25 -19.81 -12.28 -14.73
C TYR A 25 -19.11 -11.64 -13.52
N ALA A 26 -18.64 -12.50 -12.60
CA ALA A 26 -18.07 -12.07 -11.32
C ALA A 26 -16.86 -11.14 -11.49
N ASP A 27 -15.96 -11.41 -12.45
CA ASP A 27 -14.76 -10.60 -12.68
C ASP A 27 -15.10 -9.13 -12.96
N ARG A 28 -16.10 -8.88 -13.82
CA ARG A 28 -16.54 -7.52 -14.15
C ARG A 28 -17.27 -6.85 -13.00
N GLY A 29 -18.11 -7.62 -12.30
CA GLY A 29 -18.75 -7.13 -11.08
C GLY A 29 -17.73 -6.69 -10.05
N PHE A 30 -16.66 -7.47 -9.88
CA PHE A 30 -15.55 -7.13 -9.00
C PHE A 30 -14.80 -5.88 -9.45
N ILE A 31 -14.50 -5.71 -10.75
CA ILE A 31 -13.85 -4.50 -11.28
C ILE A 31 -14.65 -3.24 -10.92
N TYR A 32 -15.95 -3.23 -11.23
CA TYR A 32 -16.79 -2.05 -10.93
C TYR A 32 -16.92 -1.79 -9.43
N LEU A 33 -17.08 -2.85 -8.63
CA LEU A 33 -17.18 -2.74 -7.18
C LEU A 33 -15.88 -2.23 -6.56
N LEU A 34 -14.73 -2.69 -7.06
CA LEU A 34 -13.40 -2.30 -6.59
C LEU A 34 -13.15 -0.82 -6.91
N ILE A 35 -13.40 -0.38 -8.15
CA ILE A 35 -13.23 1.03 -8.54
C ILE A 35 -14.18 1.94 -7.75
N PHE A 36 -15.46 1.57 -7.64
CA PHE A 36 -16.45 2.29 -6.84
C PHE A 36 -16.02 2.37 -5.36
N GLY A 37 -15.62 1.25 -4.77
CA GLY A 37 -15.19 1.16 -3.39
C GLY A 37 -13.95 2.01 -3.11
N MET A 38 -12.93 1.94 -3.98
CA MET A 38 -11.72 2.76 -3.85
C MET A 38 -12.01 4.25 -3.94
N LEU A 39 -12.88 4.68 -4.85
CA LEU A 39 -13.27 6.07 -4.94
C LEU A 39 -13.99 6.52 -3.66
N CYS A 40 -14.99 5.78 -3.19
CA CYS A 40 -15.73 6.14 -1.98
C CYS A 40 -14.85 6.14 -0.73
N VAL A 41 -14.12 5.05 -0.47
CA VAL A 41 -13.25 4.93 0.71
C VAL A 41 -12.09 5.92 0.65
N GLY A 42 -11.46 6.09 -0.51
CA GLY A 42 -10.35 7.02 -0.69
C GLY A 42 -10.76 8.47 -0.45
N THR A 43 -11.90 8.88 -0.99
CA THR A 43 -12.39 10.26 -0.85
C THR A 43 -12.89 10.59 0.55
N ILE A 44 -13.70 9.70 1.15
CA ILE A 44 -14.14 9.85 2.54
C ILE A 44 -12.94 9.81 3.49
N GLY A 45 -12.01 8.86 3.27
CA GLY A 45 -10.78 8.75 4.06
C GLY A 45 -9.93 10.01 4.01
N LEU A 46 -9.71 10.58 2.81
CA LEU A 46 -8.99 11.84 2.64
C LEU A 46 -9.70 13.01 3.33
N SER A 47 -11.02 13.11 3.20
CA SER A 47 -11.80 14.16 3.86
C SER A 47 -11.66 14.11 5.38
N VAL A 48 -11.77 12.92 5.96
CA VAL A 48 -11.63 12.70 7.41
C VAL A 48 -10.20 12.98 7.89
N LEU A 49 -9.20 12.51 7.16
CA LEU A 49 -7.78 12.66 7.55
C LEU A 49 -7.31 14.11 7.50
N THR A 50 -7.80 14.88 6.54
CA THR A 50 -7.39 16.28 6.35
C THR A 50 -8.30 17.28 7.05
N TYR A 51 -9.46 16.83 7.55
CA TYR A 51 -10.55 17.68 8.03
C TYR A 51 -11.00 18.71 6.98
N ARG A 52 -10.97 18.33 5.70
CA ARG A 52 -11.40 19.16 4.57
C ARG A 52 -12.52 18.45 3.83
N GLU A 53 -13.67 19.12 3.71
CA GLU A 53 -14.81 18.62 2.95
C GLU A 53 -14.60 18.75 1.42
N GLU A 54 -13.63 19.57 1.00
CA GLU A 54 -13.28 19.80 -0.41
C GLU A 54 -12.96 18.50 -1.17
N PHE A 55 -12.39 17.49 -0.49
CA PHE A 55 -12.09 16.19 -1.09
C PHE A 55 -13.33 15.39 -1.50
N LEU A 56 -14.52 15.72 -0.95
CA LEU A 56 -15.78 15.06 -1.34
C LEU A 56 -16.17 15.35 -2.79
N ILE A 57 -15.63 16.40 -3.43
CA ILE A 57 -15.89 16.69 -4.85
C ILE A 57 -15.49 15.53 -5.78
N LEU A 58 -14.52 14.71 -5.37
CA LEU A 58 -14.08 13.53 -6.11
C LEU A 58 -15.19 12.47 -6.24
N LEU A 59 -16.22 12.51 -5.38
CA LEU A 59 -17.41 11.63 -5.50
C LEU A 59 -18.25 11.91 -6.75
N VAL A 60 -18.00 13.00 -7.49
CA VAL A 60 -18.57 13.22 -8.83
C VAL A 60 -18.21 12.08 -9.81
N GLY A 61 -17.14 11.32 -9.55
CA GLY A 61 -16.82 10.11 -10.30
C GLY A 61 -17.83 8.95 -10.09
N VAL A 62 -18.54 8.91 -8.96
CA VAL A 62 -19.50 7.84 -8.63
C VAL A 62 -20.63 7.71 -9.66
N PRO A 63 -21.37 8.78 -10.03
CA PRO A 63 -22.42 8.67 -11.04
C PRO A 63 -21.87 8.23 -12.41
N ILE A 64 -20.63 8.60 -12.75
CA ILE A 64 -19.98 8.16 -13.99
C ILE A 64 -19.72 6.66 -13.95
N ILE A 65 -19.10 6.16 -12.88
CA ILE A 65 -18.84 4.72 -12.69
C ILE A 65 -20.15 3.93 -12.68
N TRP A 66 -21.17 4.44 -11.99
CA TRP A 66 -22.51 3.83 -11.94
C TRP A 66 -23.13 3.73 -13.34
N LEU A 67 -23.10 4.81 -14.12
CA LEU A 67 -23.67 4.83 -15.46
C LEU A 67 -22.94 3.84 -16.38
N VAL A 68 -21.60 3.81 -16.35
CA VAL A 68 -20.81 2.84 -17.13
C VAL A 68 -21.15 1.40 -16.74
N ALA A 69 -21.19 1.11 -15.44
CA ALA A 69 -21.54 -0.23 -14.93
C ALA A 69 -22.97 -0.64 -15.31
N LEU A 70 -23.92 0.30 -15.24
CA LEU A 70 -25.31 0.09 -15.65
C LEU A 70 -25.41 -0.24 -17.15
N ILE A 71 -24.75 0.55 -18.01
CA ILE A 71 -24.72 0.30 -19.45
C ILE A 71 -24.11 -1.06 -19.75
N ASP A 72 -22.98 -1.41 -19.12
CA ASP A 72 -22.33 -2.71 -19.31
C ASP A 72 -23.23 -3.88 -18.87
N ALA A 73 -23.93 -3.75 -17.73
CA ALA A 73 -24.88 -4.75 -17.25
C ALA A 73 -26.06 -4.93 -18.22
N PHE A 74 -26.59 -3.83 -18.76
CA PHE A 74 -27.69 -3.87 -19.74
C PHE A 74 -27.25 -4.43 -21.10
N SER A 75 -26.04 -4.10 -21.55
CA SER A 75 -25.41 -4.72 -22.71
C SER A 75 -25.32 -6.24 -22.52
N THR A 76 -24.81 -6.67 -21.36
CA THR A 76 -24.62 -8.08 -21.01
C THR A 76 -25.92 -8.88 -20.95
N ILE A 77 -26.99 -8.35 -20.32
CA ILE A 77 -28.28 -9.06 -20.28
C ILE A 77 -29.02 -9.04 -21.63
N ASN A 78 -28.90 -7.97 -22.42
CA ASN A 78 -29.49 -7.90 -23.76
C ASN A 78 -28.81 -8.91 -24.69
N ALA A 79 -27.48 -8.98 -24.63
CA ALA A 79 -26.66 -9.97 -25.31
C ALA A 79 -27.12 -11.41 -24.96
N MET A 80 -27.36 -11.72 -23.68
CA MET A 80 -27.86 -13.04 -23.27
C MET A 80 -29.31 -13.36 -23.70
N ARG A 81 -30.15 -12.35 -23.93
CA ARG A 81 -31.57 -12.54 -24.30
C ARG A 81 -31.82 -12.59 -25.80
N TYR A 82 -31.05 -11.84 -26.59
CA TYR A 82 -31.26 -11.68 -28.03
C TYR A 82 -30.15 -12.31 -28.88
N GLY A 83 -28.96 -12.55 -28.32
CA GLY A 83 -27.85 -13.23 -29.01
C GLY A 83 -27.79 -14.72 -28.68
N ASP A 84 -27.00 -15.49 -29.44
CA ASP A 84 -26.63 -16.84 -29.05
C ASP A 84 -25.83 -16.79 -27.74
N SER A 85 -26.54 -17.08 -26.64
CA SER A 85 -26.00 -17.02 -25.28
C SER A 85 -24.73 -17.86 -25.11
N SER A 86 -24.53 -18.88 -25.95
CA SER A 86 -23.35 -19.73 -25.93
C SER A 86 -22.11 -19.01 -26.48
N GLU A 87 -22.23 -18.36 -27.64
CA GLU A 87 -21.17 -17.61 -28.32
C GLU A 87 -20.70 -16.41 -27.49
N ILE A 88 -21.64 -15.66 -26.93
CA ILE A 88 -21.35 -14.53 -26.06
C ILE A 88 -20.64 -15.01 -24.80
N LYS A 89 -21.17 -16.02 -24.10
CA LYS A 89 -20.50 -16.60 -22.93
C LYS A 89 -19.08 -17.07 -23.26
N ASN A 90 -18.83 -17.59 -24.46
CA ASN A 90 -17.49 -17.95 -24.93
C ASN A 90 -16.58 -16.73 -25.12
N ILE A 91 -17.07 -15.60 -25.65
CA ILE A 91 -16.31 -14.34 -25.76
C ILE A 91 -15.89 -13.82 -24.37
N TRP A 92 -16.80 -13.83 -23.39
CA TRP A 92 -16.50 -13.32 -22.05
C TRP A 92 -15.65 -14.28 -21.22
N ASN A 93 -15.81 -15.59 -21.43
CA ASN A 93 -14.91 -16.60 -20.86
C ASN A 93 -13.63 -16.80 -21.67
N SER A 94 -13.47 -16.07 -22.78
CA SER A 94 -12.30 -16.18 -23.63
C SER A 94 -11.04 -15.82 -22.85
N GLN A 95 -9.94 -16.39 -23.30
CA GLN A 95 -8.64 -16.15 -22.70
C GLN A 95 -8.26 -14.66 -22.78
N GLU A 96 -8.64 -13.96 -23.86
CA GLU A 96 -8.41 -12.52 -24.03
C GLU A 96 -9.16 -11.67 -23.00
N THR A 97 -10.46 -11.95 -22.78
CA THR A 97 -11.25 -11.22 -21.76
C THR A 97 -10.70 -11.45 -20.36
N LYS A 98 -10.27 -12.68 -20.03
CA LYS A 98 -9.64 -12.99 -18.74
C LYS A 98 -8.32 -12.25 -18.55
N ILE A 99 -7.49 -12.17 -19.59
CA ILE A 99 -6.24 -11.40 -19.57
C ILE A 99 -6.53 -9.91 -19.36
N SER A 100 -7.52 -9.35 -20.07
CA SER A 100 -7.93 -7.96 -19.92
C SER A 100 -8.50 -7.65 -18.53
N ASN A 101 -9.32 -8.53 -17.97
CA ASN A 101 -9.85 -8.37 -16.61
C ASN A 101 -8.71 -8.43 -15.59
N LYS A 102 -7.80 -9.41 -15.71
CA LYS A 102 -6.61 -9.52 -14.86
C LYS A 102 -5.79 -8.23 -14.91
N LYS A 103 -5.57 -7.66 -16.10
CA LYS A 103 -4.90 -6.37 -16.31
C LYS A 103 -5.54 -5.24 -15.50
N ILE A 104 -6.85 -5.06 -15.66
CA ILE A 104 -7.59 -3.97 -15.01
C ILE A 104 -7.57 -4.15 -13.49
N ILE A 105 -7.76 -5.38 -12.98
CA ILE A 105 -7.74 -5.68 -11.54
C ILE A 105 -6.34 -5.43 -10.97
N THR A 106 -5.28 -5.91 -11.63
CA THR A 106 -3.90 -5.65 -11.22
C THR A 106 -3.62 -4.15 -11.13
N LEU A 107 -3.99 -3.39 -12.16
CA LEU A 107 -3.80 -1.93 -12.20
C LEU A 107 -4.59 -1.21 -11.11
N ALA A 108 -5.85 -1.60 -10.89
CA ALA A 108 -6.69 -1.05 -9.84
C ALA A 108 -6.10 -1.31 -8.45
N LEU A 109 -5.63 -2.54 -8.18
CA LEU A 109 -4.98 -2.89 -6.93
C LEU A 109 -3.62 -2.20 -6.77
N SER A 110 -2.90 -1.93 -7.86
CA SER A 110 -1.59 -1.24 -7.82
C SER A 110 -1.67 0.23 -7.38
N ILE A 111 -2.87 0.79 -7.22
CA ILE A 111 -3.07 2.07 -6.52
C ILE A 111 -2.56 1.99 -5.08
N ILE A 112 -2.66 0.83 -4.44
CA ILE A 112 -1.99 0.55 -3.17
C ILE A 112 -0.65 -0.14 -3.48
N PRO A 113 0.50 0.48 -3.13
CA PRO A 113 1.80 -0.11 -3.39
C PRO A 113 1.90 -1.55 -2.89
N GLY A 114 2.36 -2.45 -3.76
CA GLY A 114 2.51 -3.88 -3.50
C GLY A 114 1.25 -4.74 -3.66
N ALA A 115 0.03 -4.19 -3.60
CA ALA A 115 -1.19 -5.00 -3.67
C ALA A 115 -1.41 -5.63 -5.06
N GLY A 116 -1.04 -4.92 -6.13
CA GLY A 116 -1.07 -5.46 -7.49
C GLY A 116 -0.18 -6.69 -7.67
N HIS A 117 1.03 -6.67 -7.10
CA HIS A 117 1.96 -7.81 -7.10
C HIS A 117 1.42 -9.01 -6.35
N MET A 118 0.81 -8.79 -5.18
CA MET A 118 0.17 -9.87 -4.42
C MET A 118 -0.95 -10.53 -5.21
N TYR A 119 -1.73 -9.76 -5.96
CA TYR A 119 -2.76 -10.32 -6.85
C TYR A 119 -2.17 -11.13 -8.02
N LEU A 120 -1.02 -10.73 -8.55
CA LEU A 120 -0.29 -11.49 -9.56
C LEU A 120 0.36 -12.77 -9.02
N GLY A 121 0.39 -12.96 -7.69
CA GLY A 121 1.01 -14.11 -7.01
C GLY A 121 2.37 -13.80 -6.36
N TYR A 122 2.94 -12.62 -6.58
CA TYR A 122 4.24 -12.19 -6.03
C TYR A 122 4.09 -11.65 -4.60
N GLN A 123 3.71 -12.52 -3.67
CA GLN A 123 3.40 -12.15 -2.27
C GLN A 123 4.56 -11.44 -1.56
N LYS A 124 5.78 -11.98 -1.66
CA LYS A 124 6.97 -11.41 -1.00
C LYS A 124 7.29 -10.01 -1.54
N LYS A 125 7.31 -9.86 -2.87
CA LYS A 125 7.58 -8.59 -3.56
C LYS A 125 6.54 -7.54 -3.17
N GLY A 126 5.26 -7.91 -3.22
CA GLY A 126 4.16 -7.04 -2.82
C GLY A 126 4.23 -6.62 -1.35
N LEU A 127 4.52 -7.55 -0.44
CA LEU A 127 4.65 -7.25 0.98
C LEU A 127 5.80 -6.28 1.27
N VAL A 128 6.94 -6.40 0.58
CA VAL A 128 8.07 -5.48 0.76
C VAL A 128 7.76 -4.08 0.24
N LEU A 129 7.13 -3.97 -0.93
CA LEU A 129 6.71 -2.67 -1.47
C LEU A 129 5.66 -2.00 -0.58
N MET A 130 4.66 -2.77 -0.14
CA MET A 130 3.63 -2.30 0.78
C MET A 130 4.25 -1.87 2.11
N GLY A 131 5.11 -2.72 2.68
CA GLY A 131 5.83 -2.45 3.93
C GLY A 131 6.69 -1.20 3.84
N GLY A 132 7.49 -1.06 2.78
CA GLY A 132 8.34 0.12 2.54
C GLY A 132 7.53 1.41 2.40
N PHE A 133 6.41 1.37 1.67
CA PHE A 133 5.53 2.53 1.51
C PHE A 133 4.91 2.97 2.84
N PHE A 134 4.27 2.07 3.58
CA PHE A 134 3.66 2.41 4.87
C PHE A 134 4.70 2.73 5.94
N PHE A 135 5.86 2.09 5.91
CA PHE A 135 6.98 2.43 6.78
C PHE A 135 7.50 3.84 6.50
N ALA A 136 7.61 4.26 5.24
CA ALA A 136 7.98 5.62 4.89
C ALA A 136 6.96 6.65 5.43
N ILE A 137 5.65 6.38 5.32
CA ILE A 137 4.60 7.23 5.92
C ILE A 137 4.76 7.31 7.44
N PHE A 138 4.87 6.15 8.09
CA PHE A 138 5.02 6.04 9.53
C PHE A 138 6.25 6.81 10.02
N PHE A 139 7.37 6.64 9.34
CA PHE A 139 8.65 7.23 9.67
C PHE A 139 8.67 8.74 9.42
N MET A 140 8.08 9.21 8.30
CA MET A 140 7.84 10.62 8.03
C MET A 140 7.01 11.27 9.15
N GLY A 141 5.90 10.65 9.53
CA GLY A 141 5.02 11.16 10.59
C GLY A 141 5.67 11.14 11.97
N TRP A 142 6.41 10.08 12.31
CA TRP A 142 7.14 10.00 13.57
C TRP A 142 8.21 11.08 13.64
N LEU A 143 9.09 11.16 12.65
CA LEU A 143 10.25 12.05 12.72
C LEU A 143 9.96 13.50 12.37
N GLN A 144 8.75 13.77 11.86
CA GLN A 144 8.35 15.05 11.30
C GLN A 144 9.28 15.49 10.14
N LEU A 145 9.88 14.52 9.44
CA LEU A 145 10.78 14.76 8.32
C LEU A 145 9.98 14.94 7.04
N SER A 146 9.54 16.17 6.80
CA SER A 146 8.73 16.51 5.62
C SER A 146 9.43 16.19 4.29
N PHE A 147 10.77 16.13 4.26
CA PHE A 147 11.51 15.78 3.04
C PHE A 147 11.21 14.35 2.58
N LEU A 148 10.86 13.40 3.48
CA LEU A 148 10.57 12.02 3.09
C LEU A 148 9.30 11.89 2.24
N LEU A 149 8.50 12.96 2.13
CA LEU A 149 7.31 12.99 1.28
C LEU A 149 7.64 12.66 -0.18
N PHE A 150 8.85 12.99 -0.68
CA PHE A 150 9.26 12.65 -2.05
C PHE A 150 9.39 11.13 -2.29
N LEU A 151 9.64 10.32 -1.24
CA LEU A 151 9.76 8.86 -1.38
C LEU A 151 8.40 8.21 -1.67
N LEU A 152 7.30 8.80 -1.19
CA LEU A 152 5.96 8.24 -1.36
C LEU A 152 5.57 8.09 -2.84
N PRO A 153 5.56 9.15 -3.67
CA PRO A 153 5.28 9.00 -5.08
C PRO A 153 6.34 8.15 -5.78
N LEU A 154 7.61 8.21 -5.37
CA LEU A 154 8.68 7.39 -5.97
C LEU A 154 8.42 5.88 -5.79
N ILE A 155 8.16 5.44 -4.56
CA ILE A 155 7.83 4.04 -4.24
C ILE A 155 6.53 3.64 -4.93
N TRP A 156 5.54 4.53 -4.96
CA TRP A 156 4.26 4.28 -5.61
C TRP A 156 4.41 4.07 -7.12
N PHE A 157 5.09 4.98 -7.83
CA PHE A 157 5.32 4.85 -9.27
C PHE A 157 6.12 3.60 -9.59
N TYR A 158 7.20 3.34 -8.84
CA TYR A 158 7.97 2.10 -9.00
C TYR A 158 7.06 0.87 -8.86
N SER A 159 6.30 0.77 -7.76
CA SER A 159 5.39 -0.35 -7.54
C SER A 159 4.32 -0.47 -8.63
N PHE A 160 3.76 0.64 -9.08
CA PHE A 160 2.70 0.64 -10.09
C PHE A 160 3.23 0.13 -11.44
N PHE A 161 4.34 0.70 -11.90
CA PHE A 161 4.95 0.31 -13.17
C PHE A 161 5.52 -1.09 -13.11
N ASP A 162 6.12 -1.50 -12.01
CA ASP A 162 6.65 -2.85 -11.85
C ASP A 162 5.52 -3.90 -11.90
N ALA A 163 4.37 -3.66 -11.26
CA ALA A 163 3.19 -4.53 -11.39
C ALA A 163 2.64 -4.56 -12.84
N PHE A 164 2.64 -3.40 -13.52
CA PHE A 164 2.22 -3.30 -14.93
C PHE A 164 3.16 -4.04 -15.89
N HIS A 165 4.46 -4.05 -15.63
CA HIS A 165 5.43 -4.80 -16.45
C HIS A 165 5.37 -6.29 -16.14
N THR A 166 5.31 -6.66 -14.86
CA THR A 166 5.21 -8.06 -14.39
C THR A 166 4.01 -8.77 -15.02
N LEU A 167 2.86 -8.09 -15.15
CA LEU A 167 1.68 -8.70 -15.77
C LEU A 167 1.85 -8.92 -17.29
N ASN A 168 2.63 -8.08 -17.97
CA ASN A 168 2.85 -8.13 -19.42
C ASN A 168 3.94 -9.13 -19.81
N GLY A 169 4.56 -9.81 -18.83
CA GLY A 169 5.58 -10.83 -19.08
C GLY A 169 6.92 -10.26 -19.52
N SER A 170 7.16 -8.97 -19.31
CA SER A 170 8.52 -8.42 -19.41
C SER A 170 9.29 -8.82 -18.16
N ASP A 171 10.34 -9.62 -18.33
CA ASP A 171 11.35 -9.90 -17.30
C ASP A 171 12.09 -8.59 -16.99
N VAL A 172 11.47 -7.74 -16.18
CA VAL A 172 12.20 -6.67 -15.49
C VAL A 172 13.04 -7.39 -14.45
N GLU A 173 14.36 -7.17 -14.46
CA GLU A 173 15.30 -7.75 -13.50
C GLU A 173 14.67 -7.78 -12.10
N ASP A 174 14.32 -8.99 -11.65
CA ASP A 174 13.73 -9.17 -10.34
C ASP A 174 14.81 -8.83 -9.32
N MET A 175 14.69 -7.63 -8.73
CA MET A 175 15.42 -7.30 -7.51
C MET A 175 15.19 -8.47 -6.54
N ASP A 176 16.26 -9.13 -6.12
CA ASP A 176 16.18 -10.35 -5.31
C ASP A 176 15.69 -10.01 -3.89
N ILE A 177 14.38 -9.79 -3.77
CA ILE A 177 13.70 -9.26 -2.59
C ILE A 177 13.84 -10.23 -1.41
N SER A 178 14.20 -11.49 -1.69
CA SER A 178 14.58 -12.47 -0.68
C SER A 178 15.75 -11.99 0.20
N LYS A 179 16.66 -11.18 -0.35
CA LYS A 179 17.77 -10.55 0.38
C LYS A 179 17.35 -9.29 1.16
N LEU A 180 16.25 -8.65 0.75
CA LEU A 180 15.71 -7.45 1.42
C LEU A 180 14.82 -7.78 2.63
N LEU A 181 14.27 -8.99 2.70
CA LEU A 181 13.59 -9.51 3.89
C LEU A 181 14.59 -10.30 4.73
N PRO A 182 15.31 -9.67 5.67
CA PRO A 182 16.08 -10.45 6.63
C PRO A 182 15.12 -11.37 7.39
N THR A 183 15.51 -12.63 7.58
CA THR A 183 14.86 -13.53 8.53
C THR A 183 15.15 -13.03 9.94
N ILE A 184 14.36 -12.06 10.40
CA ILE A 184 14.52 -11.45 11.71
C ILE A 184 14.18 -12.50 12.77
N LYS A 185 15.16 -12.85 13.60
CA LYS A 185 14.91 -13.76 14.73
C LYS A 185 13.95 -13.09 15.74
N PRO A 186 13.05 -13.85 16.39
CA PRO A 186 12.05 -13.30 17.32
C PRO A 186 12.64 -12.43 18.44
N GLU A 187 13.87 -12.72 18.87
CA GLU A 187 14.58 -11.99 19.91
C GLU A 187 14.84 -10.53 19.51
N TYR A 188 15.16 -10.26 18.25
CA TYR A 188 15.37 -8.89 17.74
C TYR A 188 14.05 -8.13 17.63
N ILE A 189 12.95 -8.80 17.31
CA ILE A 189 11.61 -8.20 17.32
C ILE A 189 11.25 -7.78 18.75
N GLY A 190 11.53 -8.65 19.74
CA GLY A 190 11.33 -8.34 21.16
C GLY A 190 12.14 -7.14 21.64
N ILE A 191 13.42 -7.07 21.30
CA ILE A 191 14.30 -5.93 21.62
C ILE A 191 13.79 -4.65 20.97
N GLY A 192 13.35 -4.72 19.71
CA GLY A 192 12.75 -3.59 18.99
C GLY A 192 11.50 -3.07 19.70
N LEU A 193 10.62 -3.98 20.14
CA LEU A 193 9.40 -3.63 20.87
C LEU A 193 9.69 -2.96 22.22
N VAL A 194 10.68 -3.48 22.97
CA VAL A 194 11.14 -2.89 24.23
C VAL A 194 11.73 -1.50 23.98
N GLY A 195 12.56 -1.34 22.94
CA GLY A 195 13.12 -0.06 22.54
C GLY A 195 12.04 0.97 22.21
N ILE A 196 11.04 0.59 21.40
CA ILE A 196 9.88 1.43 21.07
C ILE A 196 9.10 1.79 22.34
N GLY A 197 8.88 0.83 23.25
CA GLY A 197 8.21 1.05 24.53
C GLY A 197 8.93 2.08 25.42
N VAL A 198 10.26 1.96 25.53
CA VAL A 198 11.10 2.94 26.27
C VAL A 198 11.07 4.31 25.59
N LEU A 199 11.12 4.36 24.27
CA LEU A 199 11.05 5.60 23.50
C LEU A 199 9.72 6.33 23.74
N ILE A 200 8.60 5.59 23.72
CA ILE A 200 7.27 6.12 24.03
C ILE A 200 7.18 6.57 25.50
N ALA A 201 7.72 5.78 26.43
CA ALA A 201 7.73 6.14 27.85
C ALA A 201 8.53 7.43 28.09
N LEU A 202 9.69 7.57 27.46
CA LEU A 202 10.49 8.78 27.54
C LEU A 202 9.73 9.97 26.90
N GLN A 203 9.11 9.79 25.73
CA GLN A 203 8.36 10.87 25.11
C GLN A 203 7.10 11.29 25.90
N LYS A 204 6.36 10.34 26.49
CA LYS A 204 5.08 10.62 27.16
C LYS A 204 5.20 10.89 28.66
N VAL A 205 6.23 10.36 29.33
CA VAL A 205 6.42 10.50 30.78
C VAL A 205 7.52 11.54 31.07
N PHE A 206 8.66 11.46 30.39
CA PHE A 206 9.77 12.37 30.66
C PHE A 206 9.50 13.79 30.14
N TYR A 207 8.90 13.95 28.97
CA TYR A 207 8.58 15.29 28.42
C TYR A 207 7.69 16.14 29.33
N PRO A 208 6.53 15.68 29.85
CA PRO A 208 5.72 16.51 30.75
C PRO A 208 6.46 16.87 32.03
N ILE A 209 7.24 15.95 32.61
CA ILE A 209 8.05 16.23 33.80
C ILE A 209 9.14 17.27 33.49
N LEU A 210 9.87 17.08 32.40
CA LEU A 210 10.89 18.03 31.94
C LEU A 210 10.28 19.40 31.67
N SER A 211 9.09 19.47 31.07
CA SER A 211 8.37 20.71 30.80
C SER A 211 7.99 21.46 32.07
N GLN A 212 7.57 20.75 33.13
CA GLN A 212 7.23 21.34 34.44
C GLN A 212 8.47 21.85 35.19
N VAL A 213 9.62 21.20 35.03
CA VAL A 213 10.88 21.64 35.63
C VAL A 213 11.45 22.82 34.84
N LEU A 214 11.49 22.75 33.51
CA LEU A 214 12.00 23.83 32.66
C LEU A 214 11.12 25.08 32.71
N SER A 215 9.79 24.96 32.86
CA SER A 215 8.90 26.12 32.97
C SER A 215 9.14 26.96 34.23
N LYS A 216 9.84 26.41 35.24
CA LYS A 216 10.28 27.17 36.41
C LYS A 216 11.55 27.98 36.15
N ILE A 217 12.33 27.61 35.13
CA ILE A 217 13.64 28.21 34.81
C ILE A 217 13.53 29.12 33.57
N PHE A 218 12.65 28.79 32.61
CA PHE A 218 12.47 29.51 31.34
C PHE A 218 11.01 29.93 31.13
N ASN A 219 10.80 31.09 30.48
CA ASN A 219 9.47 31.62 30.15
C ASN A 219 8.65 30.66 29.27
N TYR A 220 7.37 30.52 29.60
CA TYR A 220 6.44 29.49 29.10
C TYR A 220 6.21 29.49 27.57
N HIS A 221 6.55 30.58 26.88
CA HIS A 221 6.12 30.83 25.49
C HIS A 221 6.74 29.88 24.45
N ASN A 222 7.90 29.26 24.71
CA ASN A 222 8.61 28.43 23.73
C ASN A 222 8.45 26.90 23.89
N LEU A 223 7.72 26.40 24.90
CA LEU A 223 7.76 24.96 25.24
C LEU A 223 7.21 24.03 24.16
N TYR A 224 6.22 24.44 23.35
CA TYR A 224 5.63 23.57 22.34
C TYR A 224 6.59 23.21 21.19
N GLN A 225 7.48 24.12 20.81
CA GLN A 225 8.50 23.88 19.78
C GLN A 225 9.60 22.92 20.26
N VAL A 226 9.94 22.98 21.55
CA VAL A 226 10.97 22.14 22.17
C VAL A 226 10.64 20.65 22.05
N ARG A 227 9.35 20.27 22.10
CA ARG A 227 8.91 18.87 21.94
C ARG A 227 9.40 18.24 20.64
N ASN A 228 9.23 18.96 19.54
CA ASN A 228 9.56 18.46 18.21
C ASN A 228 11.08 18.33 18.05
N TYR A 229 11.84 19.32 18.53
CA TYR A 229 13.31 19.24 18.49
C TYR A 229 13.87 18.10 19.34
N ILE A 230 13.32 17.81 20.51
CA ILE A 230 13.76 16.69 21.36
C ILE A 230 13.48 15.36 20.66
N GLN A 231 12.28 15.20 20.09
CA GLN A 231 11.91 13.97 19.37
C GLN A 231 12.85 13.74 18.19
N THR A 232 13.05 14.74 17.33
CA THR A 232 13.96 14.63 16.19
C THR A 232 15.40 14.38 16.64
N SER A 233 15.86 14.98 17.74
CA SER A 233 17.23 14.78 18.27
C SER A 233 17.47 13.36 18.79
N ILE A 234 16.53 12.81 19.55
CA ILE A 234 16.63 11.42 20.06
C ILE A 234 16.71 10.44 18.89
N VAL A 235 15.86 10.63 17.89
CA VAL A 235 15.85 9.71 16.76
C VAL A 235 17.09 9.88 15.88
N ALA A 236 17.56 11.12 15.64
CA ALA A 236 18.82 11.35 14.96
C ALA A 236 19.99 10.63 15.65
N LEU A 237 20.07 10.67 16.98
CA LEU A 237 21.07 9.90 17.74
C LEU A 237 20.94 8.39 17.52
N ILE A 238 19.72 7.84 17.53
CA ILE A 238 19.48 6.41 17.24
C ILE A 238 19.96 6.06 15.82
N PHE A 239 19.69 6.91 14.82
CA PHE A 239 20.14 6.67 13.44
C PHE A 239 21.66 6.76 13.30
N ILE A 240 22.29 7.74 13.95
CA ILE A 240 23.75 7.89 13.94
C ILE A 240 24.41 6.67 14.59
N ILE A 241 23.96 6.27 15.79
CA ILE A 241 24.50 5.11 16.49
C ILE A 241 24.24 3.82 15.71
N GLY A 242 23.04 3.65 15.16
CA GLY A 242 22.66 2.51 14.34
C GLY A 242 23.50 2.42 13.05
N GLY A 243 23.68 3.54 12.37
CA GLY A 243 24.52 3.65 11.17
C GLY A 243 25.97 3.33 11.46
N ILE A 244 26.55 3.89 12.52
CA ILE A 244 27.93 3.60 12.95
C ILE A 244 28.10 2.11 13.28
N LYS A 245 27.13 1.49 13.96
CA LYS A 245 27.17 0.07 14.32
C LYS A 245 27.11 -0.85 13.10
N ILE A 246 26.27 -0.52 12.10
CA ILE A 246 26.19 -1.28 10.84
C ILE A 246 27.51 -1.17 10.08
N LEU A 247 28.09 0.03 10.00
CA LEU A 247 29.38 0.26 9.34
C LEU A 247 30.52 -0.52 10.01
N HIS A 248 30.55 -0.59 11.35
CA HIS A 248 31.55 -1.39 12.07
C HIS A 248 31.35 -2.90 11.92
N LYS A 249 30.10 -3.38 11.92
CA LYS A 249 29.81 -4.81 11.76
C LYS A 249 30.24 -5.33 10.38
N ASN A 250 30.12 -4.51 9.33
CA ASN A 250 30.56 -4.90 8.00
C ASN A 250 32.10 -4.92 7.86
N LYS A 251 32.82 -4.19 8.72
CA LYS A 251 34.28 -4.19 8.74
C LYS A 251 34.84 -5.48 9.36
N ASN A 252 34.26 -5.93 10.48
CA ASN A 252 34.69 -7.18 11.12
C ASN A 252 34.41 -8.45 10.28
N ILE A 253 33.42 -8.44 9.39
CA ILE A 253 33.16 -9.57 8.48
C ILE A 253 34.23 -9.62 7.37
N VAL A 254 34.63 -8.46 6.84
CA VAL A 254 35.68 -8.37 5.82
C VAL A 254 37.07 -8.70 6.40
N ASP A 255 37.32 -8.38 7.67
CA ASP A 255 38.57 -8.73 8.35
C ASP A 255 38.61 -10.25 8.70
N ASP A 256 37.49 -10.89 9.08
CA ASP A 256 37.40 -12.36 9.32
C ASP A 256 37.58 -13.16 8.01
N ASP A 257 36.96 -12.73 6.91
CA ASP A 257 37.05 -13.41 5.61
C ASP A 257 38.48 -13.33 5.03
N MET A 258 39.25 -12.28 5.34
CA MET A 258 40.66 -12.16 4.93
C MET A 258 41.63 -12.98 5.81
N GLU A 259 41.33 -13.19 7.09
CA GLU A 259 42.14 -14.06 7.96
C GLU A 259 41.89 -15.56 7.68
N GLU A 260 40.67 -15.97 7.31
CA GLU A 260 40.40 -17.35 6.89
C GLU A 260 41.10 -17.69 5.56
N ASP A 261 41.11 -16.80 4.56
CA ASP A 261 41.75 -17.06 3.26
C ASP A 261 43.30 -17.17 3.36
N GLU A 262 43.94 -16.50 4.33
CA GLU A 262 45.39 -16.63 4.59
C GLU A 262 45.76 -17.94 5.30
N GLU A 263 44.85 -18.56 6.06
CA GLU A 263 45.10 -19.82 6.79
C GLU A 263 44.99 -21.07 5.89
N TYR A 264 44.40 -20.96 4.69
CA TYR A 264 44.33 -22.03 3.69
C TYR A 264 45.44 -21.98 2.61
N GLU A 265 46.30 -20.96 2.62
CA GLU A 265 47.45 -20.85 1.71
C GLU A 265 48.81 -21.24 2.33
N GLU A 266 48.88 -21.63 3.61
CA GLU A 266 50.09 -22.19 4.26
C GLU A 266 50.18 -23.73 4.29
#